data_AF-A0A350BP91-F1
#
_entry.id   AF-A0A350BP91-F1
#
_cell.length_a   1.000
_cell.length_b   1.000
_cell.length_c   1.000
_cell.angle_alpha   90.00
_cell.angle_beta   90.00
_cell.angle_gamma   90.00
#
_symmetry.space_group_name_H-M   'P 1'
#
loop_
_entity.id
_entity.type
_entity.pdbx_description
1 polymer ?
#
loop_
_entity_poly.entity_id
_entity_poly.type
_entity_poly.pdbx_seq_one_letter_code
_entity_poly.pdbx_strand_id
1 'polypeptide(L)'
;MIVISFLHSAAEMLRVIDIVLLTILLSIIAQGQLRTKPDVRAAEREMKSTATLRYAVLSINNLTSWMRSDGHSNHSPGGDDGLTFPAKTGSAIYQDGIVWGGKMFRDSACSVPYSSSQYNQNVRVGGGTYGIGTRAGAVIGFGAGATPENIDAPDVRVYRIRRDYASLSSSDLAYDAQAVNELRSEFPTETMMAQVTAQYTKDWLEWPVHKGAPFIDRNRDGVFDPPPAFNTDPNAGPLFTVDSLIAGNYDEPGIAGADLSLPADQVLWTVYNDLDVYESISFAGSLPLGLEVQKTVWAYKEGSSNRDF
;
A
#
# COMPACT_ATOMS: atom_id res chain seq x y z
N MET A 1 73.43 23.07 2.38
CA MET A 1 72.78 22.14 3.33
C MET A 1 71.49 22.67 3.94
N ILE A 2 71.27 24.00 4.02
CA ILE A 2 70.08 24.60 4.68
C ILE A 2 68.83 24.63 3.78
N VAL A 3 68.97 24.84 2.46
CA VAL A 3 67.84 24.97 1.52
C VAL A 3 67.06 23.66 1.31
N ILE A 4 67.74 22.52 1.34
CA ILE A 4 67.11 21.19 1.15
C ILE A 4 66.26 20.80 2.37
N SER A 5 66.65 21.22 3.58
CA SER A 5 65.91 20.94 4.81
C SER A 5 64.59 21.73 4.91
N PHE A 6 64.55 22.96 4.38
CA PHE A 6 63.33 23.77 4.34
C PHE A 6 62.30 23.23 3.32
N LEU A 7 62.76 22.75 2.16
CA LEU A 7 61.88 22.16 1.15
C LEU A 7 61.28 20.82 1.60
N HIS A 8 62.02 20.01 2.36
CA HIS A 8 61.51 18.77 2.95
C HIS A 8 60.44 19.05 4.02
N SER A 9 60.67 20.05 4.88
CA SER A 9 59.71 20.46 5.92
C SER A 9 58.42 21.05 5.34
N ALA A 10 58.50 21.84 4.27
CA ALA A 10 57.32 22.40 3.61
C ALA A 10 56.47 21.32 2.92
N ALA A 11 57.08 20.30 2.32
CA ALA A 11 56.37 19.19 1.69
C ALA A 11 55.65 18.29 2.71
N GLU A 12 56.25 18.06 3.89
CA GLU A 12 55.57 17.34 4.98
C GLU A 12 54.43 18.16 5.58
N MET A 13 54.61 19.47 5.73
CA MET A 13 53.57 20.36 6.24
C MET A 13 52.36 20.42 5.29
N LEU A 14 52.59 20.43 3.98
CA LEU A 14 51.52 20.37 2.97
C LEU A 14 50.76 19.04 3.01
N ARG A 15 51.47 17.91 3.17
CA ARG A 15 50.85 16.58 3.32
C ARG A 15 49.99 16.46 4.58
N VAL A 16 50.42 17.06 5.69
CA VAL A 16 49.63 17.06 6.93
C VAL A 16 48.36 17.89 6.77
N ILE A 17 48.44 19.05 6.09
CA ILE A 17 47.27 19.89 5.80
C ILE A 17 46.27 19.16 4.89
N ASP A 18 46.74 18.45 3.86
CA ASP A 18 45.88 17.69 2.95
C ASP A 18 45.16 16.54 3.66
N ILE A 19 45.84 15.84 4.58
CA ILE A 19 45.23 14.76 5.38
C ILE A 19 44.20 15.32 6.36
N VAL A 20 44.48 16.47 6.98
CA VAL A 20 43.54 17.14 7.89
C VAL A 20 42.30 17.64 7.13
N LEU A 21 42.48 18.24 5.95
CA LEU A 21 41.36 18.66 5.10
C LEU A 21 40.52 17.47 4.60
N LEU A 22 41.16 16.36 4.22
CA LEU A 22 40.46 15.15 3.78
C LEU A 22 39.66 14.51 4.93
N THR A 23 40.21 14.50 6.14
CA THR A 23 39.50 13.97 7.33
C THR A 23 38.34 14.86 7.77
N ILE A 24 38.47 16.19 7.66
CA ILE A 24 37.36 17.12 7.90
C ILE A 24 36.27 16.93 6.83
N LEU A 25 36.65 16.79 5.56
CA LEU A 25 35.70 16.57 4.46
C LEU A 25 34.94 15.24 4.60
N LEU A 26 35.65 14.15 4.98
CA LEU A 26 35.04 12.86 5.27
C LEU A 26 34.10 12.90 6.49
N SER A 27 34.43 13.72 7.49
CA SER A 27 33.59 13.92 8.68
C SER A 27 32.31 14.68 8.35
N ILE A 28 32.37 15.68 7.45
CA ILE A 28 31.21 16.44 6.98
C ILE A 28 30.29 15.57 6.11
N ILE A 29 30.86 14.71 5.25
CA ILE A 29 30.10 13.75 4.44
C ILE A 29 29.44 12.69 5.35
N ALA A 30 30.13 12.19 6.38
CA ALA A 30 29.57 11.26 7.35
C ALA A 30 28.43 11.88 8.19
N GLN A 31 28.52 13.18 8.52
CA GLN A 31 27.43 13.91 9.18
C GLN A 31 26.27 14.22 8.23
N GLY A 32 26.54 14.44 6.93
CA GLY A 32 25.51 14.63 5.90
C GLY A 32 24.73 13.37 5.52
N GLN A 33 25.22 12.18 5.88
CA GLN A 33 24.55 10.89 5.63
C GLN A 33 23.86 10.28 6.86
N LEU A 34 24.03 10.85 8.05
CA LEU A 34 23.16 10.57 9.18
C LEU A 34 21.86 11.37 9.00
N ARG A 35 21.05 10.98 8.00
CA ARG A 35 19.61 11.21 8.08
C ARG A 35 19.17 10.60 9.41
N THR A 36 18.86 11.44 10.39
CA THR A 36 18.10 11.04 11.57
C THR A 36 16.94 10.18 11.07
N LYS A 37 16.71 9.00 11.68
CA LYS A 37 15.55 8.17 11.37
C LYS A 37 14.35 9.10 11.18
N PRO A 38 13.72 9.12 9.99
CA PRO A 38 12.58 9.99 9.78
C PRO A 38 11.60 9.71 10.92
N ASP A 39 11.15 10.76 11.59
CA ASP A 39 10.14 10.62 12.63
C ASP A 39 8.90 10.08 11.93
N VAL A 40 8.64 8.78 12.13
CA VAL A 40 7.54 8.04 11.51
C VAL A 40 6.23 8.76 11.80
N ARG A 41 6.11 9.40 12.97
CA ARG A 41 4.94 10.19 13.37
C ARG A 41 4.84 11.53 12.65
N ALA A 42 5.96 12.14 12.28
CA ALA A 42 5.97 13.37 11.47
C ALA A 42 5.61 13.07 10.01
N ALA A 43 6.14 11.98 9.46
CA ALA A 43 5.77 11.47 8.13
C ALA A 43 4.28 11.07 8.07
N GLU A 44 3.75 10.41 9.10
CA GLU A 44 2.33 10.08 9.23
C GLU A 44 1.44 11.33 9.37
N ARG A 45 1.94 12.39 10.02
CA ARG A 45 1.23 13.68 10.13
C ARG A 45 1.25 14.49 8.82
N GLU A 46 2.35 14.47 8.07
CA GLU A 46 2.40 15.06 6.72
C GLU A 46 1.55 14.26 5.72
N MET A 47 1.48 12.93 5.85
CA MET A 47 0.56 12.07 5.07
C MET A 47 -0.92 12.40 5.33
N LYS A 48 -1.27 13.05 6.46
CA LYS A 48 -2.64 13.49 6.74
C LYS A 48 -3.02 14.79 6.02
N SER A 49 -2.07 15.59 5.52
CA SER A 49 -2.36 16.96 5.07
C SER A 49 -2.25 17.23 3.58
N THR A 50 -1.66 16.35 2.76
CA THR A 50 -1.55 16.58 1.31
C THR A 50 -1.42 15.28 0.54
N ALA A 51 -2.27 15.10 -0.49
CA ALA A 51 -2.36 13.94 -1.39
C ALA A 51 -3.08 12.70 -0.82
N THR A 52 -3.77 12.00 -1.70
CA THR A 52 -4.56 10.78 -1.53
C THR A 52 -4.27 9.98 -0.26
N LEU A 53 -5.31 9.66 0.52
CA LEU A 53 -5.19 8.75 1.66
C LEU A 53 -4.42 7.49 1.24
N ARG A 54 -3.24 7.30 1.81
CA ARG A 54 -2.38 6.13 1.57
C ARG A 54 -2.92 4.88 2.26
N TYR A 55 -4.13 4.95 2.81
CA TYR A 55 -4.82 3.85 3.46
C TYR A 55 -6.30 3.81 3.08
N ALA A 56 -6.91 2.64 3.26
CA ALA A 56 -8.35 2.45 3.22
C ALA A 56 -8.78 1.55 4.39
N VAL A 57 -10.09 1.49 4.63
CA VAL A 57 -10.67 0.76 5.76
C VAL A 57 -11.73 -0.23 5.26
N LEU A 58 -11.62 -1.48 5.67
CA LEU A 58 -12.68 -2.46 5.58
C LEU A 58 -13.56 -2.25 6.82
N SER A 59 -14.81 -1.83 6.65
CA SER A 59 -15.71 -1.37 7.71
C SER A 59 -17.11 -1.95 7.54
N ILE A 60 -17.18 -3.26 7.34
CA ILE A 60 -18.41 -4.02 7.14
C ILE A 60 -18.35 -5.31 7.98
N ASN A 61 -19.46 -6.02 8.13
CA ASN A 61 -19.53 -7.29 8.86
C ASN A 61 -19.14 -7.20 10.33
N ASN A 62 -19.45 -6.07 10.97
CA ASN A 62 -19.02 -5.81 12.35
C ASN A 62 -17.49 -5.94 12.53
N LEU A 63 -16.73 -5.62 11.48
CA LEU A 63 -15.28 -5.62 11.46
C LEU A 63 -14.78 -4.25 10.99
N THR A 64 -13.72 -3.76 11.62
CA THR A 64 -12.95 -2.61 11.12
C THR A 64 -11.50 -3.02 10.95
N SER A 65 -10.94 -2.91 9.74
CA SER A 65 -9.56 -3.26 9.41
C SER A 65 -8.91 -2.20 8.51
N TRP A 66 -7.75 -1.68 8.88
CA TRP A 66 -7.00 -0.69 8.09
C TRP A 66 -5.98 -1.36 7.18
N MET A 67 -5.80 -0.81 5.98
CA MET A 67 -4.75 -1.23 5.04
C MET A 67 -4.10 -0.02 4.42
N ARG A 68 -2.78 -0.06 4.26
CA ARG A 68 -1.97 0.97 3.61
C ARG A 68 -1.47 0.51 2.25
N SER A 69 -1.16 1.47 1.38
CA SER A 69 -0.71 1.23 0.02
C SER A 69 0.69 0.62 -0.06
N ASP A 70 1.49 0.72 1.02
CA ASP A 70 2.81 0.12 1.14
C ASP A 70 2.78 -1.35 1.60
N GLY A 71 1.59 -1.93 1.80
CA GLY A 71 1.42 -3.31 2.23
C GLY A 71 1.28 -3.50 3.74
N HIS A 72 1.49 -2.45 4.52
CA HIS A 72 1.21 -2.43 5.94
C HIS A 72 -0.30 -2.58 6.19
N SER A 73 -0.70 -3.41 7.16
CA SER A 73 -2.10 -3.53 7.55
C SER A 73 -2.31 -3.61 9.05
N ASN A 74 -3.59 -3.45 9.41
CA ASN A 74 -4.10 -3.57 10.74
C ASN A 74 -3.41 -2.69 11.78
N HIS A 75 -2.90 -1.53 11.37
CA HIS A 75 -2.43 -0.45 12.24
C HIS A 75 -3.16 0.84 11.89
N SER A 76 -3.81 1.46 12.88
CA SER A 76 -4.60 2.67 12.63
C SER A 76 -3.67 3.86 12.28
N PRO A 77 -4.05 4.77 11.38
CA PRO A 77 -3.33 6.03 11.12
C PRO A 77 -3.08 6.91 12.35
N GLY A 78 -3.76 6.65 13.46
CA GLY A 78 -3.62 7.27 14.77
C GLY A 78 -2.63 6.55 15.68
N GLY A 79 -2.17 5.36 15.29
CA GLY A 79 -1.20 4.54 16.03
C GLY A 79 -1.82 3.48 16.94
N ASP A 80 -3.13 3.26 16.85
CA ASP A 80 -3.88 2.27 17.65
C ASP A 80 -4.03 0.93 16.91
N ASP A 81 -4.73 -0.02 17.56
CA ASP A 81 -5.11 -1.29 16.95
C ASP A 81 -5.89 -1.09 15.65
N GLY A 82 -5.46 -1.76 14.59
CA GLY A 82 -6.07 -1.62 13.27
C GLY A 82 -6.88 -2.82 12.80
N LEU A 83 -7.12 -3.86 13.61
CA LEU A 83 -8.28 -4.75 13.42
C LEU A 83 -9.12 -4.84 14.69
N THR A 84 -10.38 -4.44 14.58
CA THR A 84 -11.38 -4.63 15.65
C THR A 84 -12.51 -5.56 15.23
N PHE A 85 -12.83 -6.51 16.10
CA PHE A 85 -13.96 -7.43 15.99
C PHE A 85 -14.42 -7.90 17.39
N PRO A 86 -15.70 -7.74 17.76
CA PRO A 86 -16.70 -6.89 17.10
C PRO A 86 -16.19 -5.46 16.95
N ALA A 87 -16.54 -4.82 15.85
CA ALA A 87 -16.06 -3.49 15.52
C ALA A 87 -16.36 -2.51 16.66
N LYS A 88 -15.42 -1.58 16.89
CA LYS A 88 -15.47 -0.60 17.99
C LYS A 88 -15.52 -1.19 19.40
N THR A 89 -15.37 -2.51 19.56
CA THR A 89 -15.52 -3.19 20.86
C THR A 89 -14.24 -3.88 21.29
N GLY A 90 -13.70 -4.78 20.47
CA GLY A 90 -12.51 -5.58 20.81
C GLY A 90 -11.42 -5.46 19.77
N SER A 91 -10.17 -5.28 20.21
CA SER A 91 -9.00 -5.42 19.34
C SER A 91 -8.69 -6.90 19.12
N ALA A 92 -8.43 -7.26 17.87
CA ALA A 92 -7.95 -8.58 17.50
C ALA A 92 -6.53 -8.56 16.91
N ILE A 93 -6.17 -7.48 16.20
CA ILE A 93 -4.82 -7.30 15.63
C ILE A 93 -4.39 -5.85 15.82
N TYR A 94 -3.22 -5.67 16.43
CA TYR A 94 -2.62 -4.34 16.60
C TYR A 94 -1.94 -3.82 15.33
N GLN A 95 -1.27 -4.72 14.60
CA GLN A 95 -0.49 -4.45 13.39
C GLN A 95 -0.08 -5.77 12.73
N ASP A 96 -0.10 -5.85 11.40
CA ASP A 96 0.42 -6.99 10.65
C ASP A 96 0.96 -6.65 9.25
N GLY A 97 1.47 -7.68 8.58
CA GLY A 97 1.99 -7.64 7.22
C GLY A 97 2.31 -9.04 6.72
N ILE A 98 2.74 -9.14 5.46
CA ILE A 98 3.19 -10.39 4.87
C ILE A 98 4.72 -10.40 4.91
N VAL A 99 5.32 -11.50 5.39
CA VAL A 99 6.77 -11.73 5.33
C VAL A 99 7.06 -12.80 4.30
N TRP A 100 8.09 -12.59 3.51
CA TRP A 100 8.59 -13.57 2.55
C TRP A 100 10.09 -13.77 2.68
N GLY A 101 10.54 -14.93 2.22
CA GLY A 101 11.96 -15.24 2.15
C GLY A 101 12.25 -16.20 1.03
N GLY A 102 13.41 -16.03 0.41
CA GLY A 102 13.82 -16.80 -0.74
C GLY A 102 15.33 -17.00 -0.79
N LYS A 103 15.75 -18.14 -1.33
CA LYS A 103 17.13 -18.37 -1.72
C LYS A 103 17.40 -17.63 -3.03
N MET A 104 18.49 -16.89 -3.10
CA MET A 104 18.84 -16.14 -4.31
C MET A 104 19.65 -17.02 -5.24
N PHE A 105 19.23 -17.20 -6.48
CA PHE A 105 19.99 -17.88 -7.51
C PHE A 105 20.36 -16.85 -8.60
N ARG A 106 21.49 -17.03 -9.29
CA ARG A 106 21.85 -16.12 -10.39
C ARG A 106 20.92 -16.28 -11.59
N ASP A 107 20.50 -17.51 -11.86
CA ASP A 107 19.65 -17.90 -12.96
C ASP A 107 18.98 -19.26 -12.65
N SER A 108 18.10 -19.70 -13.55
CA SER A 108 17.36 -20.97 -13.42
C SER A 108 18.22 -22.22 -13.57
N ALA A 109 19.46 -22.11 -14.06
CA ALA A 109 20.38 -23.23 -14.21
C ALA A 109 21.21 -23.47 -12.93
N CYS A 110 21.30 -22.47 -12.05
CA CYS A 110 22.01 -22.58 -10.78
C CYS A 110 21.20 -23.38 -9.75
N SER A 111 21.81 -24.45 -9.20
CA SER A 111 21.26 -25.23 -8.08
C SER A 111 21.80 -24.81 -6.71
N VAL A 112 22.80 -23.94 -6.68
CA VAL A 112 23.40 -23.38 -5.46
C VAL A 112 23.08 -21.89 -5.39
N PRO A 113 22.61 -21.37 -4.24
CA PRO A 113 22.34 -19.96 -4.09
C PRO A 113 23.56 -19.08 -4.39
N TYR A 114 23.33 -17.95 -5.06
CA TYR A 114 24.31 -16.93 -5.32
C TYR A 114 24.90 -16.39 -4.02
N SER A 115 26.22 -16.49 -3.92
CA SER A 115 27.04 -15.84 -2.90
C SER A 115 28.15 -15.07 -3.61
N SER A 116 28.38 -13.82 -3.22
CA SER A 116 29.54 -13.05 -3.66
C SER A 116 30.17 -12.34 -2.47
N SER A 117 31.46 -11.99 -2.57
CA SER A 117 32.17 -11.22 -1.55
C SER A 117 31.53 -9.86 -1.28
N GLN A 118 30.80 -9.29 -2.26
CA GLN A 118 30.09 -8.02 -2.15
C GLN A 118 28.68 -8.17 -1.56
N TYR A 119 28.02 -9.32 -1.79
CA TYR A 119 26.66 -9.60 -1.35
C TYR A 119 26.58 -11.00 -0.78
N ASN A 120 26.95 -11.15 0.49
CA ASN A 120 26.88 -12.41 1.22
C ASN A 120 25.45 -12.65 1.77
N GLN A 121 24.44 -12.60 0.89
CA GLN A 121 23.03 -12.81 1.22
C GLN A 121 22.42 -13.89 0.34
N ASN A 122 22.80 -15.14 0.63
CA ASN A 122 22.32 -16.33 -0.08
C ASN A 122 20.82 -16.58 0.17
N VAL A 123 20.30 -16.01 1.26
CA VAL A 123 18.88 -15.92 1.59
C VAL A 123 18.57 -14.44 1.77
N ARG A 124 17.47 -14.00 1.19
CA ARG A 124 16.91 -12.66 1.44
C ARG A 124 15.53 -12.83 2.05
N VAL A 125 15.19 -11.89 2.93
CA VAL A 125 13.89 -11.78 3.58
C VAL A 125 13.35 -10.38 3.31
N GLY A 126 12.06 -10.28 3.02
CA GLY A 126 11.39 -9.00 2.79
C GLY A 126 9.96 -9.03 3.33
N GLY A 127 9.22 -7.96 3.05
CA GLY A 127 7.84 -7.81 3.49
C GLY A 127 7.69 -6.90 4.69
N GLY A 128 6.76 -7.22 5.60
CA GLY A 128 6.46 -6.38 6.75
C GLY A 128 5.82 -7.12 7.92
N THR A 129 6.02 -6.57 9.12
CA THR A 129 5.33 -6.92 10.37
C THR A 129 5.00 -5.62 11.14
N TYR A 130 5.70 -5.37 12.25
CA TYR A 130 5.72 -4.08 12.97
C TYR A 130 6.55 -3.00 12.25
N GLY A 131 7.54 -3.43 11.47
CA GLY A 131 8.27 -2.60 10.52
C GLY A 131 7.91 -3.00 9.09
N ILE A 132 8.10 -2.08 8.15
CA ILE A 132 7.72 -2.26 6.74
C ILE A 132 8.97 -2.16 5.88
N GLY A 133 9.23 -3.21 5.10
CA GLY A 133 10.34 -3.29 4.14
C GLY A 133 9.91 -3.09 2.69
N THR A 134 8.69 -2.61 2.50
CA THR A 134 8.03 -2.48 1.20
C THR A 134 7.60 -1.04 0.94
N ARG A 135 7.31 -0.75 -0.32
CA ARG A 135 6.81 0.55 -0.77
C ARG A 135 5.64 0.38 -1.72
N ALA A 136 4.78 1.39 -1.79
CA ALA A 136 3.62 1.38 -2.66
C ALA A 136 4.00 1.39 -4.15
N GLY A 137 3.14 0.77 -4.96
CA GLY A 137 3.22 0.73 -6.42
C GLY A 137 3.66 -0.63 -6.97
N ALA A 138 3.44 -0.80 -8.27
CA ALA A 138 3.83 -1.99 -9.02
C ALA A 138 5.34 -2.04 -9.31
N VAL A 139 5.82 -3.20 -9.77
CA VAL A 139 7.10 -3.40 -10.43
C VAL A 139 6.91 -3.20 -11.92
N ILE A 140 7.66 -2.27 -12.51
CA ILE A 140 7.63 -1.97 -13.94
C ILE A 140 8.73 -2.74 -14.64
N GLY A 141 8.37 -3.58 -15.61
CA GLY A 141 9.31 -4.41 -16.37
C GLY A 141 9.69 -5.71 -15.65
N PHE A 142 10.78 -6.34 -16.09
CA PHE A 142 11.18 -7.67 -15.61
C PHE A 142 12.70 -7.79 -15.45
N GLY A 143 13.12 -8.72 -14.58
CA GLY A 143 14.52 -9.06 -14.38
C GLY A 143 15.35 -7.88 -13.87
N ALA A 144 16.61 -7.80 -14.30
CA ALA A 144 17.56 -6.78 -13.84
C ALA A 144 17.18 -5.33 -14.25
N GLY A 145 16.28 -5.16 -15.22
CA GLY A 145 15.81 -3.85 -15.66
C GLY A 145 14.52 -3.39 -14.97
N ALA A 146 13.98 -4.19 -14.05
CA ALA A 146 12.75 -3.85 -13.35
C ALA A 146 12.97 -2.63 -12.44
N THR A 147 11.99 -1.72 -12.44
CA THR A 147 12.02 -0.50 -11.62
C THR A 147 10.72 -0.35 -10.85
N PRO A 148 10.72 0.23 -9.65
CA PRO A 148 9.46 0.50 -8.96
C PRO A 148 8.68 1.61 -9.68
N GLU A 149 7.34 1.47 -9.68
CA GLU A 149 6.43 2.52 -10.13
C GLU A 149 6.64 3.83 -9.34
N ASN A 150 6.25 4.99 -9.90
CA ASN A 150 6.32 6.25 -9.16
C ASN A 150 5.34 6.24 -7.98
N ILE A 151 5.84 6.40 -6.74
CA ILE A 151 5.01 6.38 -5.52
C ILE A 151 3.96 7.50 -5.47
N ASP A 152 4.21 8.61 -6.17
CA ASP A 152 3.32 9.77 -6.23
C ASP A 152 2.37 9.73 -7.41
N ALA A 153 2.37 8.65 -8.20
CA ALA A 153 1.38 8.47 -9.24
C ALA A 153 -0.03 8.36 -8.62
N PRO A 154 -1.05 8.99 -9.23
CA PRO A 154 -2.39 9.10 -8.64
C PRO A 154 -3.14 7.76 -8.51
N ASP A 155 -2.67 6.73 -9.19
CA ASP A 155 -3.14 5.35 -9.20
C ASP A 155 -2.26 4.40 -8.36
N VAL A 156 -1.34 4.96 -7.55
CA VAL A 156 -0.57 4.25 -6.52
C VAL A 156 -1.18 4.54 -5.14
N ARG A 157 -2.23 3.78 -4.83
CA ARG A 157 -3.08 3.94 -3.65
C ARG A 157 -3.84 2.66 -3.35
N VAL A 158 -4.47 2.60 -2.18
CA VAL A 158 -5.46 1.55 -1.89
C VAL A 158 -6.77 1.95 -2.57
N TYR A 159 -7.39 1.00 -3.25
CA TYR A 159 -8.73 1.13 -3.82
C TYR A 159 -9.73 0.43 -2.91
N ARG A 160 -10.90 1.04 -2.75
CA ARG A 160 -11.95 0.58 -1.85
C ARG A 160 -13.30 0.56 -2.57
N ILE A 161 -13.79 -0.62 -2.86
CA ILE A 161 -15.14 -0.84 -3.39
C ILE A 161 -16.09 -1.06 -2.22
N ARG A 162 -17.22 -0.35 -2.24
CA ARG A 162 -18.41 -0.68 -1.46
C ARG A 162 -19.57 -0.81 -2.44
N ARG A 163 -20.07 -2.03 -2.63
CA ARG A 163 -20.94 -2.36 -3.77
C ARG A 163 -22.22 -1.52 -3.80
N ASP A 164 -22.80 -1.25 -2.64
CA ASP A 164 -24.02 -0.46 -2.43
C ASP A 164 -23.77 1.04 -2.20
N TYR A 165 -22.58 1.58 -2.52
CA TYR A 165 -22.19 2.96 -2.12
C TYR A 165 -23.18 4.05 -2.57
N ALA A 166 -23.80 3.89 -3.75
CA ALA A 166 -24.75 4.84 -4.31
C ALA A 166 -26.12 4.84 -3.60
N SER A 167 -26.39 3.83 -2.77
CA SER A 167 -27.64 3.64 -2.03
C SER A 167 -27.41 3.41 -0.52
N LEU A 168 -26.23 3.75 0.00
CA LEU A 168 -25.94 3.63 1.44
C LEU A 168 -26.94 4.46 2.25
N SER A 169 -27.38 3.88 3.36
CA SER A 169 -28.11 4.66 4.36
C SER A 169 -27.20 5.72 4.96
N SER A 170 -27.77 6.83 5.44
CA SER A 170 -26.99 7.87 6.13
C SER A 170 -26.24 7.33 7.35
N SER A 171 -26.80 6.32 8.03
CA SER A 171 -26.13 5.64 9.16
C SER A 171 -24.94 4.80 8.72
N ASP A 172 -25.04 4.06 7.61
CA ASP A 172 -23.91 3.27 7.10
C ASP A 172 -22.79 4.17 6.57
N LEU A 173 -23.15 5.24 5.85
CA LEU A 173 -22.19 6.23 5.38
C LEU A 173 -21.50 6.94 6.55
N ALA A 174 -22.26 7.29 7.60
CA ALA A 174 -21.68 7.86 8.81
C ALA A 174 -20.74 6.87 9.52
N TYR A 175 -21.08 5.59 9.56
CA TYR A 175 -20.21 4.56 10.12
C TYR A 175 -18.88 4.46 9.36
N ASP A 176 -18.93 4.41 8.03
CA ASP A 176 -17.73 4.40 7.18
C ASP A 176 -16.89 5.67 7.34
N ALA A 177 -17.54 6.84 7.43
CA ALA A 177 -16.86 8.11 7.65
C ALA A 177 -16.20 8.19 9.04
N GLN A 178 -16.80 7.63 10.09
CA GLN A 178 -16.15 7.52 11.39
C GLN A 178 -14.90 6.66 11.32
N ALA A 179 -14.97 5.51 10.65
CA ALA A 179 -13.83 4.60 10.52
C ALA A 179 -12.68 5.23 9.72
N VAL A 180 -12.97 5.86 8.58
CA VAL A 180 -11.94 6.53 7.75
C VAL A 180 -11.28 7.70 8.48
N ASN A 181 -12.05 8.45 9.29
CA ASN A 181 -11.54 9.64 9.99
C ASN A 181 -11.10 9.37 11.44
N GLU A 182 -11.06 8.11 11.87
CA GLU A 182 -10.70 7.68 13.23
C GLU A 182 -11.52 8.36 14.35
N LEU A 183 -12.80 8.61 14.11
CA LEU A 183 -13.69 9.20 15.11
C LEU A 183 -14.13 8.13 16.12
N ARG A 184 -13.96 8.43 17.41
CA ARG A 184 -14.25 7.46 18.48
C ARG A 184 -15.67 7.59 19.01
N SER A 185 -16.13 8.81 19.23
CA SER A 185 -17.47 9.10 19.76
C SER A 185 -18.17 10.24 19.05
N GLU A 186 -17.49 10.91 18.12
CA GLU A 186 -18.01 12.02 17.34
C GLU A 186 -18.80 11.53 16.14
N PHE A 187 -19.90 12.24 15.85
CA PHE A 187 -20.59 12.08 14.57
C PHE A 187 -19.76 12.75 13.46
N PRO A 188 -19.59 12.12 12.29
CA PRO A 188 -18.80 12.68 11.21
C PRO A 188 -19.49 13.90 10.60
N THR A 189 -18.70 14.86 10.13
CA THR A 189 -19.24 16.02 9.43
C THR A 189 -19.80 15.63 8.06
N GLU A 190 -20.68 16.45 7.50
CA GLU A 190 -21.18 16.27 6.12
C GLU A 190 -20.04 16.23 5.10
N THR A 191 -19.00 17.05 5.29
CA THR A 191 -17.80 17.03 4.44
C THR A 191 -17.08 15.68 4.49
N MET A 192 -16.93 15.08 5.67
CA MET A 192 -16.31 13.76 5.82
C MET A 192 -17.12 12.67 5.12
N MET A 193 -18.45 12.70 5.25
CA MET A 193 -19.34 11.77 4.56
C MET A 193 -19.27 11.97 3.03
N ALA A 194 -19.29 13.21 2.55
CA ALA A 194 -19.15 13.52 1.13
C ALA A 194 -17.79 13.08 0.56
N GLN A 195 -16.70 13.21 1.31
CA GLN A 195 -15.37 12.70 0.92
C GLN A 195 -15.35 11.18 0.79
N VAL A 196 -16.00 10.44 1.69
CA VAL A 196 -16.12 8.98 1.58
C VAL A 196 -16.91 8.58 0.34
N THR A 197 -18.06 9.22 0.08
CA THR A 197 -18.84 8.96 -1.15
C THR A 197 -18.05 9.28 -2.42
N ALA A 198 -17.31 10.40 -2.42
CA ALA A 198 -16.46 10.79 -3.54
C ALA A 198 -15.33 9.77 -3.77
N GLN A 199 -14.72 9.26 -2.71
CA GLN A 199 -13.69 8.24 -2.81
C GLN A 199 -14.25 6.91 -3.34
N TYR A 200 -15.42 6.47 -2.87
CA TYR A 200 -16.09 5.29 -3.43
C TYR A 200 -16.38 5.44 -4.92
N THR A 201 -16.88 6.62 -5.33
CA THR A 201 -17.15 6.91 -6.74
C THR A 201 -15.86 6.87 -7.56
N LYS A 202 -14.79 7.47 -7.05
CA LYS A 202 -13.47 7.46 -7.70
C LYS A 202 -12.91 6.05 -7.83
N ASP A 203 -13.01 5.24 -6.78
CA ASP A 203 -12.46 3.87 -6.76
C ASP A 203 -13.21 2.94 -7.70
N TRP A 204 -14.53 3.12 -7.80
CA TRP A 204 -15.37 2.41 -8.76
C TRP A 204 -14.98 2.74 -10.21
N LEU A 205 -14.82 4.02 -10.54
CA LEU A 205 -14.52 4.49 -11.89
C LEU A 205 -13.07 4.20 -12.32
N GLU A 206 -12.12 4.25 -11.39
CA GLU A 206 -10.69 4.10 -11.67
C GLU A 206 -10.15 2.70 -11.30
N TRP A 207 -11.03 1.70 -11.12
CA TRP A 207 -10.65 0.37 -10.66
C TRP A 207 -9.53 -0.23 -11.55
N PRO A 208 -8.36 -0.61 -10.99
CA PRO A 208 -7.15 -0.77 -11.78
C PRO A 208 -6.97 -2.21 -12.26
N VAL A 209 -7.90 -2.72 -13.06
CA VAL A 209 -7.83 -4.10 -13.62
C VAL A 209 -6.56 -4.36 -14.42
N HIS A 210 -6.02 -3.33 -15.07
CA HIS A 210 -4.75 -3.38 -15.82
C HIS A 210 -3.52 -3.62 -14.92
N LYS A 211 -3.66 -3.43 -13.59
CA LYS A 211 -2.64 -3.76 -12.58
C LYS A 211 -2.93 -5.09 -11.85
N GLY A 212 -3.96 -5.83 -12.27
CA GLY A 212 -4.33 -7.12 -11.68
C GLY A 212 -5.41 -7.04 -10.60
N ALA A 213 -6.11 -5.90 -10.45
CA ALA A 213 -7.30 -5.87 -9.61
C ALA A 213 -8.39 -6.81 -10.15
N PRO A 214 -9.00 -7.66 -9.28
CA PRO A 214 -10.02 -8.59 -9.73
C PRO A 214 -11.29 -7.84 -10.12
N PHE A 215 -12.04 -8.41 -11.04
CA PHE A 215 -13.37 -7.95 -11.41
C PHE A 215 -14.28 -9.16 -11.64
N ILE A 216 -15.58 -8.90 -11.59
CA ILE A 216 -16.59 -9.92 -11.87
C ILE A 216 -16.98 -9.77 -13.33
N ASP A 217 -16.47 -10.67 -14.17
CA ASP A 217 -16.81 -10.81 -15.59
C ASP A 217 -18.17 -11.51 -15.72
N ARG A 218 -19.24 -10.72 -15.91
CA ARG A 218 -20.61 -11.25 -16.01
C ARG A 218 -20.98 -11.60 -17.44
N ASN A 219 -20.46 -10.86 -18.41
CA ASN A 219 -20.75 -11.09 -19.82
C ASN A 219 -19.94 -12.27 -20.39
N ARG A 220 -18.89 -12.71 -19.68
CA ARG A 220 -17.99 -13.83 -19.95
C ARG A 220 -17.12 -13.64 -21.19
N ASP A 221 -16.68 -12.42 -21.45
CA ASP A 221 -15.79 -12.13 -22.56
C ASP A 221 -14.30 -12.03 -22.17
N GLY A 222 -13.98 -12.11 -20.88
CA GLY A 222 -12.63 -12.09 -20.34
C GLY A 222 -11.98 -10.70 -20.27
N VAL A 223 -12.72 -9.64 -20.54
CA VAL A 223 -12.28 -8.24 -20.48
C VAL A 223 -13.18 -7.50 -19.50
N PHE A 224 -12.64 -6.52 -18.77
CA PHE A 224 -13.48 -5.69 -17.89
C PHE A 224 -14.16 -4.58 -18.69
N ASP A 225 -15.49 -4.65 -18.75
CA ASP A 225 -16.33 -3.59 -19.30
C ASP A 225 -16.91 -2.72 -18.17
N PRO A 226 -16.45 -1.46 -17.98
CA PRO A 226 -16.96 -0.61 -16.92
C PRO A 226 -18.48 -0.43 -17.01
N PRO A 227 -19.24 -0.68 -15.92
CA PRO A 227 -20.69 -0.54 -15.94
C PRO A 227 -21.08 0.94 -16.07
N PRO A 228 -22.31 1.23 -16.54
CA PRO A 228 -22.90 2.56 -16.43
C PRO A 228 -22.78 3.12 -15.01
N ALA A 229 -22.66 4.45 -14.90
CA ALA A 229 -22.66 5.12 -13.61
C ALA A 229 -24.00 4.87 -12.88
N PHE A 230 -23.95 4.64 -11.57
CA PHE A 230 -25.16 4.51 -10.77
C PHE A 230 -26.02 5.76 -10.87
N ASN A 231 -27.33 5.54 -10.99
CA ASN A 231 -28.34 6.58 -10.98
C ASN A 231 -29.54 6.10 -10.15
N THR A 232 -29.76 6.76 -9.01
CA THR A 232 -30.86 6.47 -8.09
C THR A 232 -32.01 7.50 -8.20
N ASP A 233 -31.86 8.55 -9.01
CA ASP A 233 -32.93 9.51 -9.28
C ASP A 233 -33.70 9.10 -10.55
N PRO A 234 -34.97 8.68 -10.44
CA PRO A 234 -35.77 8.28 -11.59
C PRO A 234 -36.05 9.44 -12.56
N ASN A 235 -35.82 10.69 -12.16
CA ASN A 235 -36.01 11.87 -13.00
C ASN A 235 -34.73 12.31 -13.73
N ALA A 236 -33.56 11.80 -13.33
CA ALA A 236 -32.26 12.18 -13.88
C ALA A 236 -31.81 11.31 -15.07
N GLY A 237 -32.58 10.27 -15.43
CA GLY A 237 -32.27 9.33 -16.51
C GLY A 237 -32.71 7.90 -16.16
N PRO A 238 -32.29 6.89 -16.95
CA PRO A 238 -32.53 5.50 -16.62
C PRO A 238 -31.95 5.18 -15.24
N LEU A 239 -32.73 4.52 -14.40
CA LEU A 239 -32.25 4.01 -13.12
C LEU A 239 -31.18 2.95 -13.37
N PHE A 240 -30.05 3.09 -12.70
CA PHE A 240 -28.99 2.10 -12.69
C PHE A 240 -28.55 1.88 -11.25
N THR A 241 -28.82 0.69 -10.72
CA THR A 241 -28.57 0.32 -9.32
C THR A 241 -27.73 -0.95 -9.26
N VAL A 242 -27.42 -1.39 -8.05
CA VAL A 242 -26.68 -2.63 -7.81
C VAL A 242 -27.37 -3.88 -8.40
N ASP A 243 -28.70 -3.84 -8.52
CA ASP A 243 -29.51 -4.91 -9.11
C ASP A 243 -29.39 -4.91 -10.65
N SER A 244 -29.19 -3.73 -11.25
CA SER A 244 -28.98 -3.59 -12.69
C SER A 244 -27.72 -4.32 -13.17
N LEU A 245 -26.68 -4.39 -12.32
CA LEU A 245 -25.43 -5.11 -12.63
C LEU A 245 -25.69 -6.59 -12.93
N ILE A 246 -26.41 -7.26 -12.03
CA ILE A 246 -26.74 -8.68 -12.16
C ILE A 246 -27.75 -8.89 -13.28
N ALA A 247 -28.85 -8.11 -13.29
CA ALA A 247 -29.92 -8.28 -14.27
C ALA A 247 -29.47 -8.01 -15.72
N GLY A 248 -28.49 -7.11 -15.89
CA GLY A 248 -27.96 -6.71 -17.21
C GLY A 248 -26.67 -7.41 -17.62
N ASN A 249 -26.12 -8.32 -16.81
CA ASN A 249 -24.80 -8.93 -17.00
C ASN A 249 -23.68 -7.88 -17.21
N TYR A 250 -23.72 -6.78 -16.45
CA TYR A 250 -22.63 -5.81 -16.48
C TYR A 250 -21.53 -6.24 -15.54
N ASP A 251 -20.29 -6.10 -15.98
CA ASP A 251 -19.15 -6.34 -15.09
C ASP A 251 -19.14 -5.35 -13.94
N GLU A 252 -18.47 -5.73 -12.86
CA GLU A 252 -18.27 -4.83 -11.73
C GLU A 252 -16.90 -5.03 -11.07
N PRO A 253 -16.31 -3.96 -10.52
CA PRO A 253 -15.16 -4.06 -9.62
C PRO A 253 -15.43 -5.01 -8.45
N GLY A 254 -14.44 -5.81 -8.06
CA GLY A 254 -14.51 -6.65 -6.88
C GLY A 254 -14.31 -8.13 -7.16
N ILE A 255 -14.84 -8.97 -6.28
CA ILE A 255 -14.66 -10.43 -6.34
C ILE A 255 -15.96 -11.14 -5.97
N ALA A 256 -16.22 -12.26 -6.62
CA ALA A 256 -17.30 -13.19 -6.28
C ALA A 256 -16.73 -14.62 -6.26
N GLY A 257 -17.46 -15.53 -5.60
CA GLY A 257 -17.22 -16.97 -5.72
C GLY A 257 -17.69 -17.52 -7.08
N ALA A 258 -17.95 -18.83 -7.12
CA ALA A 258 -18.49 -19.47 -8.33
C ALA A 258 -19.88 -18.93 -8.71
N ASP A 259 -20.69 -18.56 -7.71
CA ASP A 259 -21.94 -17.86 -7.92
C ASP A 259 -21.69 -16.35 -8.04
N LEU A 260 -21.71 -15.86 -9.28
CA LEU A 260 -21.51 -14.44 -9.56
C LEU A 260 -22.65 -13.58 -8.98
N SER A 261 -23.82 -14.14 -8.64
CA SER A 261 -24.90 -13.37 -8.00
C SER A 261 -24.63 -13.01 -6.53
N LEU A 262 -23.54 -13.54 -5.96
CA LEU A 262 -23.11 -13.31 -4.58
C LEU A 262 -21.71 -12.66 -4.52
N PRO A 263 -21.58 -11.41 -5.01
CA PRO A 263 -20.34 -10.67 -4.92
C PRO A 263 -20.02 -10.26 -3.47
N ALA A 264 -18.74 -10.03 -3.18
CA ALA A 264 -18.34 -9.39 -1.94
C ALA A 264 -18.91 -7.97 -1.84
N ASP A 265 -19.37 -7.59 -0.65
CA ASP A 265 -20.00 -6.29 -0.41
C ASP A 265 -18.98 -5.15 -0.25
N GLN A 266 -17.78 -5.47 0.23
CA GLN A 266 -16.67 -4.52 0.32
C GLN A 266 -15.36 -5.20 -0.07
N VAL A 267 -14.56 -4.53 -0.91
CA VAL A 267 -13.26 -5.02 -1.40
C VAL A 267 -12.22 -3.91 -1.28
N LEU A 268 -11.06 -4.24 -0.72
CA LEU A 268 -9.85 -3.44 -0.74
C LEU A 268 -8.86 -4.08 -1.73
N TRP A 269 -8.20 -3.25 -2.53
CA TRP A 269 -7.14 -3.69 -3.42
C TRP A 269 -5.95 -2.73 -3.40
N THR A 270 -4.73 -3.26 -3.38
CA THR A 270 -3.50 -2.47 -3.52
C THR A 270 -2.36 -3.31 -4.10
N VAL A 271 -1.38 -2.63 -4.69
CA VAL A 271 -0.12 -3.23 -5.14
C VAL A 271 1.07 -2.55 -4.47
N TYR A 272 2.05 -3.33 -4.03
CA TYR A 272 3.29 -2.87 -3.39
C TYR A 272 4.46 -3.80 -3.73
N ASN A 273 5.68 -3.33 -3.50
CA ASN A 273 6.89 -4.08 -3.85
C ASN A 273 8.04 -3.84 -2.85
N ASP A 274 9.08 -4.67 -2.90
CA ASP A 274 10.28 -4.53 -2.06
C ASP A 274 11.47 -3.84 -2.74
N LEU A 275 11.31 -3.19 -3.89
CA LEU A 275 12.46 -2.63 -4.65
C LEU A 275 13.16 -1.44 -3.98
N ASP A 276 12.68 -0.97 -2.82
CA ASP A 276 13.42 0.00 -2.00
C ASP A 276 14.46 -0.71 -1.12
N VAL A 277 15.73 -0.44 -1.43
CA VAL A 277 16.87 -1.01 -0.70
C VAL A 277 16.92 -0.53 0.75
N TYR A 278 16.57 0.74 1.01
CA TYR A 278 16.62 1.30 2.36
C TYR A 278 15.52 0.68 3.23
N GLU A 279 14.29 0.59 2.73
CA GLU A 279 13.19 -0.03 3.47
C GLU A 279 13.46 -1.52 3.73
N SER A 280 13.86 -2.27 2.71
CA SER A 280 14.17 -3.70 2.84
C SER A 280 15.28 -3.98 3.88
N ILE A 281 16.36 -3.19 3.86
CA ILE A 281 17.45 -3.32 4.83
C ILE A 281 16.99 -2.89 6.23
N SER A 282 16.21 -1.82 6.34
CA SER A 282 15.67 -1.34 7.62
C SER A 282 14.80 -2.40 8.30
N PHE A 283 13.98 -3.12 7.52
CA PHE A 283 13.09 -4.16 8.02
C PHE A 283 13.83 -5.46 8.39
N ALA A 284 14.61 -6.03 7.47
CA ALA A 284 15.13 -7.39 7.60
C ALA A 284 16.66 -7.51 7.46
N GLY A 285 17.37 -6.38 7.36
CA GLY A 285 18.82 -6.37 7.07
C GLY A 285 19.17 -7.01 5.72
N SER A 286 18.18 -7.17 4.84
CA SER A 286 18.27 -7.92 3.59
C SER A 286 18.06 -7.01 2.39
N LEU A 287 18.73 -7.29 1.28
CA LEU A 287 18.42 -6.64 0.01
C LEU A 287 17.04 -7.07 -0.52
N PRO A 288 16.42 -6.28 -1.40
CA PRO A 288 15.19 -6.65 -2.09
C PRO A 288 15.28 -8.00 -2.80
N LEU A 289 14.17 -8.76 -2.82
CA LEU A 289 14.03 -9.91 -3.71
C LEU A 289 13.55 -9.51 -5.11
N GLY A 290 12.95 -8.33 -5.24
CA GLY A 290 12.30 -7.88 -6.47
C GLY A 290 10.88 -8.43 -6.60
N LEU A 291 10.18 -8.58 -5.48
CA LEU A 291 8.81 -9.08 -5.46
C LEU A 291 7.80 -7.95 -5.47
N GLU A 292 6.77 -8.15 -6.29
CA GLU A 292 5.50 -7.42 -6.23
C GLU A 292 4.48 -8.25 -5.46
N VAL A 293 3.63 -7.59 -4.68
CA VAL A 293 2.46 -8.18 -4.05
C VAL A 293 1.23 -7.39 -4.47
N GLN A 294 0.28 -8.10 -5.08
CA GLN A 294 -1.09 -7.61 -5.31
C GLN A 294 -1.97 -8.18 -4.22
N LYS A 295 -2.52 -7.32 -3.37
CA LYS A 295 -3.31 -7.70 -2.19
C LYS A 295 -4.77 -7.34 -2.42
N THR A 296 -5.62 -8.37 -2.42
CA THR A 296 -7.08 -8.22 -2.38
C THR A 296 -7.58 -8.67 -1.01
N VAL A 297 -8.40 -7.85 -0.36
CA VAL A 297 -9.10 -8.24 0.88
C VAL A 297 -10.56 -7.89 0.73
N TRP A 298 -11.46 -8.77 1.15
CA TRP A 298 -12.89 -8.57 0.99
C TRP A 298 -13.66 -9.03 2.22
N ALA A 299 -14.89 -8.53 2.34
CA ALA A 299 -15.86 -9.00 3.32
C ALA A 299 -17.28 -8.90 2.78
N TYR A 300 -18.15 -9.72 3.36
CA TYR A 300 -19.58 -9.75 3.09
C TYR A 300 -20.35 -9.06 4.21
N LYS A 301 -21.49 -8.46 3.90
CA LYS A 301 -22.37 -7.83 4.88
C LYS A 301 -22.99 -8.88 5.79
N GLU A 302 -23.08 -8.58 7.09
CA GLU A 302 -23.77 -9.43 8.06
C GLU A 302 -25.25 -9.59 7.65
N GLY A 303 -25.76 -10.83 7.66
CA GLY A 303 -27.12 -11.14 7.23
C GLY A 303 -27.30 -11.43 5.74
N SER A 304 -26.23 -11.47 4.94
CA SER A 304 -26.27 -12.02 3.58
C SER A 304 -26.60 -13.52 3.63
N SER A 305 -27.82 -13.87 3.23
CA SER A 305 -28.32 -15.24 3.21
C SER A 305 -27.79 -15.99 1.98
N ASN A 306 -26.51 -16.37 1.96
CA ASN A 306 -26.00 -17.50 1.18
C ASN A 306 -24.56 -17.78 1.57
N ARG A 307 -24.34 -18.91 2.27
CA ARG A 307 -23.05 -19.29 2.89
C ARG A 307 -22.46 -20.56 2.29
N ASP A 308 -22.65 -20.77 0.99
CA ASP A 308 -22.13 -21.96 0.32
C ASP A 308 -20.92 -21.53 -0.53
N PHE A 309 -19.72 -21.70 0.06
CA PHE A 309 -18.43 -21.68 -0.63
C PHE A 309 -18.01 -23.11 -0.99
#